data_AF-A0AAD2G3I1-F1
#
_entry.id   AF-A0AAD2G3I1-F1
#
_cell.length_a   1.000
_cell.length_b   1.000
_cell.length_c   1.000
_cell.angle_alpha   90.00
_cell.angle_beta   90.00
_cell.angle_gamma   90.00
#
_symmetry.space_group_name_H-M   'P 1'
#
loop_
_entity.id
_entity.type
_entity.pdbx_description
1 polymer ?
#
loop_
_entity_poly.entity_id
_entity_poly.type
_entity_poly.pdbx_seq_one_letter_code
_entity_poly.pdbx_strand_id
1 'polypeptide(L)'
;MKKKQSPLQKLNALDKIDSELVQVFETAALIANVQGKDYISTTTFVQALLHCSPGKITELFQKLPEGSLPKEAQLEAMSEIAGSELLDGMESFSPCIDSALSNLLHPGAERSISSEDVFVDIARYSGGKSTMLLRSKGVTKEKVESMVSDLGWELIEREELRQVFD
;
A
#
# COMPACT_ATOMS: atom_id res chain seq x y z
N MET A 1 25.76 11.56 5.06
CA MET A 1 24.61 10.99 4.33
C MET A 1 23.79 10.20 5.35
N LYS A 2 22.52 10.55 5.61
CA LYS A 2 21.66 9.71 6.47
C LYS A 2 21.38 8.41 5.72
N LYS A 3 21.67 7.24 6.33
CA LYS A 3 21.23 5.95 5.77
C LYS A 3 19.70 6.00 5.69
N LYS A 4 19.13 5.72 4.51
CA LYS A 4 17.69 5.52 4.39
C LYS A 4 17.33 4.26 5.18
N GLN A 5 16.25 4.30 5.97
CA GLN A 5 15.75 3.13 6.67
C GLN A 5 15.19 2.13 5.66
N SER A 6 15.53 0.85 5.83
CA SER A 6 14.94 -0.23 5.02
C SER A 6 13.43 -0.34 5.26
N PRO A 7 12.67 -0.95 4.35
CA PRO A 7 11.25 -1.26 4.56
C PRO A 7 10.99 -1.95 5.89
N LEU A 8 11.76 -2.98 6.25
CA LEU A 8 11.60 -3.69 7.52
C LEU A 8 11.78 -2.76 8.73
N GLN A 9 12.82 -1.91 8.72
CA GLN A 9 13.07 -0.95 9.79
C GLN A 9 11.93 0.06 9.92
N LYS A 10 11.35 0.49 8.81
CA LYS A 10 10.21 1.41 8.82
C LYS A 10 8.98 0.74 9.41
N LEU A 11 8.66 -0.48 8.99
CA LEU A 11 7.50 -1.22 9.50
C LEU A 11 7.64 -1.53 11.00
N ASN A 12 8.84 -1.91 11.46
CA ASN A 12 9.11 -2.16 12.88
C ASN A 12 9.05 -0.89 13.75
N ALA A 13 9.17 0.30 13.13
CA ALA A 13 8.97 1.56 13.84
C ALA A 13 7.48 1.94 13.96
N LEU A 14 6.56 1.17 13.37
CA LEU A 14 5.12 1.37 13.47
C LEU A 14 4.56 0.46 14.56
N ASP A 15 4.10 1.05 15.66
CA ASP A 15 3.57 0.28 16.80
C ASP A 15 2.26 -0.45 16.50
N LYS A 16 1.53 -0.04 15.45
CA LYS A 16 0.19 -0.54 15.11
C LYS A 16 0.02 -0.75 13.62
N ILE A 17 0.66 -1.79 13.10
CA ILE A 17 0.46 -2.27 11.73
C ILE A 17 -0.26 -3.62 11.75
N ASP A 18 -1.19 -3.81 10.82
CA ASP A 18 -1.89 -5.09 10.68
C ASP A 18 -0.94 -6.17 10.10
N SER A 19 -1.04 -7.40 10.60
CA SER A 19 -0.20 -8.51 10.15
C SER A 19 -0.42 -8.85 8.68
N GLU A 20 -1.66 -8.68 8.17
CA GLU A 20 -1.95 -8.89 6.75
C GLU A 20 -1.22 -7.86 5.88
N LEU A 21 -1.10 -6.61 6.33
CA LEU A 21 -0.34 -5.58 5.62
C LEU A 21 1.17 -5.91 5.60
N VAL A 22 1.72 -6.46 6.68
CA VAL A 22 3.12 -6.94 6.68
C VAL A 22 3.30 -8.04 5.63
N GLN A 23 2.41 -9.04 5.60
CA GLN A 23 2.45 -10.12 4.60
C GLN A 23 2.33 -9.60 3.16
N VAL A 24 1.50 -8.58 2.93
CA VAL A 24 1.39 -7.91 1.63
C VAL A 24 2.71 -7.25 1.25
N PHE A 25 3.40 -6.58 2.19
CA PHE A 25 4.70 -5.98 1.88
C PHE A 25 5.78 -7.02 1.63
N GLU A 26 5.80 -8.13 2.35
CA GLU A 26 6.71 -9.25 2.08
C GLU A 26 6.48 -9.82 0.67
N THR A 27 5.21 -10.03 0.31
CA THR A 27 4.82 -10.46 -1.05
C THR A 27 5.22 -9.41 -2.10
N ALA A 28 5.07 -8.13 -1.79
CA ALA A 28 5.48 -7.04 -2.69
C ALA A 28 7.00 -6.99 -2.89
N ALA A 29 7.79 -7.31 -1.85
CA ALA A 29 9.23 -7.44 -1.93
C ALA A 29 9.64 -8.65 -2.77
N LEU A 30 8.95 -9.79 -2.62
CA LEU A 30 9.14 -10.96 -3.48
C LEU A 30 8.91 -10.61 -4.95
N ILE A 31 7.77 -9.97 -5.27
CA ILE A 31 7.46 -9.54 -6.63
C ILE A 31 8.50 -8.53 -7.15
N ALA A 32 8.96 -7.61 -6.31
CA ALA A 32 10.01 -6.66 -6.67
C ALA A 32 11.32 -7.38 -7.05
N ASN A 33 11.76 -8.33 -6.23
CA ASN A 33 12.95 -9.14 -6.50
C ASN A 33 12.85 -9.90 -7.83
N VAL A 34 11.72 -10.56 -8.10
CA VAL A 34 11.47 -11.25 -9.38
C VAL A 34 11.57 -10.30 -10.57
N GLN A 35 11.11 -9.06 -10.38
CA GLN A 35 11.17 -8.02 -11.41
C GLN A 35 12.55 -7.32 -11.49
N GLY A 36 13.55 -7.80 -10.73
CA GLY A 36 14.90 -7.21 -10.69
C GLY A 36 14.94 -5.82 -10.06
N LYS A 37 14.03 -5.54 -9.12
CA LYS A 37 13.95 -4.27 -8.39
C LYS A 37 14.47 -4.46 -6.97
N ASP A 38 15.11 -3.42 -6.47
CA ASP A 38 15.63 -3.28 -5.11
C ASP A 38 14.71 -2.42 -4.22
N TYR A 39 13.51 -2.05 -4.69
CA TYR A 39 12.54 -1.28 -3.93
C TYR A 39 11.10 -1.74 -4.16
N ILE A 40 10.25 -1.54 -3.16
CA ILE A 40 8.82 -1.83 -3.26
C ILE A 40 8.10 -0.63 -3.88
N SER A 41 7.63 -0.83 -5.11
CA SER A 41 6.83 0.16 -5.83
C SER A 41 5.34 0.07 -5.49
N THR A 42 4.57 1.13 -5.74
CA THR A 42 3.09 1.04 -5.69
C THR A 42 2.55 -0.05 -6.61
N THR A 43 3.20 -0.33 -7.74
CA THR A 43 2.78 -1.40 -8.65
C THR A 43 2.95 -2.77 -8.00
N THR A 44 4.11 -3.05 -7.43
CA THR A 44 4.38 -4.33 -6.76
C THR A 44 3.54 -4.50 -5.49
N PHE A 45 3.25 -3.41 -4.78
CA PHE A 45 2.28 -3.40 -3.68
C PHE A 45 0.88 -3.78 -4.14
N VAL A 46 0.36 -3.17 -5.21
CA VAL A 46 -0.99 -3.53 -5.72
C VAL A 46 -1.03 -4.94 -6.30
N GLN A 47 0.05 -5.42 -6.91
CA GLN A 47 0.15 -6.83 -7.33
C GLN A 47 0.12 -7.78 -6.14
N ALA A 48 0.77 -7.42 -5.03
CA ALA A 48 0.70 -8.19 -3.79
C ALA A 48 -0.70 -8.16 -3.18
N LEU A 49 -1.41 -7.03 -3.19
CA LEU A 49 -2.81 -6.95 -2.75
C LEU A 49 -3.72 -7.88 -3.56
N LEU A 50 -3.53 -7.94 -4.87
CA LEU A 50 -4.28 -8.86 -5.73
C LEU A 50 -3.99 -10.33 -5.37
N HIS A 51 -2.73 -10.65 -5.08
CA HIS A 51 -2.33 -12.01 -4.73
C HIS A 51 -2.80 -12.44 -3.34
N CYS A 52 -2.58 -11.60 -2.32
CA CYS A 52 -2.91 -11.92 -0.93
C CYS A 52 -4.39 -11.74 -0.61
N SER A 53 -5.10 -10.85 -1.33
CA SER A 53 -6.50 -10.50 -1.07
C SER A 53 -6.80 -10.21 0.42
N PRO A 54 -6.03 -9.34 1.09
CA PRO A 54 -6.22 -9.05 2.51
C PRO A 54 -7.57 -8.38 2.79
N GLY A 55 -8.10 -8.64 3.99
CA GLY A 55 -9.32 -8.03 4.50
C GLY A 55 -10.46 -8.02 3.50
N LYS A 56 -10.89 -6.82 3.10
CA LYS A 56 -12.01 -6.58 2.17
C LYS A 56 -11.57 -5.96 0.85
N ILE A 57 -10.26 -5.84 0.59
CA ILE A 57 -9.75 -5.09 -0.58
C ILE A 57 -10.34 -5.56 -1.91
N THR A 58 -10.65 -6.86 -2.01
CA THR A 58 -11.28 -7.49 -3.18
C THR A 58 -12.64 -6.87 -3.53
N GLU A 59 -13.44 -6.46 -2.54
CA GLU A 59 -14.74 -5.82 -2.78
C GLU A 59 -14.58 -4.48 -3.51
N LEU A 60 -13.54 -3.70 -3.16
CA LEU A 60 -13.21 -2.46 -3.84
C LEU A 60 -12.66 -2.74 -5.25
N PHE A 61 -11.78 -3.74 -5.39
CA PHE A 61 -11.22 -4.10 -6.68
C PHE A 61 -12.27 -4.55 -7.70
N GLN A 62 -13.29 -5.29 -7.26
CA GLN A 62 -14.43 -5.70 -8.10
C GLN A 62 -15.29 -4.52 -8.60
N LYS A 63 -15.27 -3.38 -7.90
CA LYS A 63 -15.97 -2.15 -8.33
C LYS A 63 -15.15 -1.28 -9.29
N LEU A 64 -13.85 -1.55 -9.44
CA LEU A 64 -12.99 -0.78 -10.33
C LEU A 64 -13.26 -1.15 -11.81
N PRO A 65 -13.19 -0.18 -12.74
CA PRO A 65 -13.25 -0.48 -14.17
C PRO A 65 -12.14 -1.45 -14.60
N GLU A 66 -12.42 -2.26 -15.61
CA GLU A 66 -11.43 -3.19 -16.15
C GLU A 66 -10.15 -2.47 -16.60
N GLY A 67 -9.00 -3.07 -16.24
CA GLY A 67 -7.68 -2.51 -16.55
C GLY A 67 -7.28 -1.30 -15.69
N SER A 68 -8.01 -1.01 -14.60
CA SER A 68 -7.61 0.02 -13.61
C SER A 68 -6.50 -0.45 -12.68
N LEU A 69 -6.33 -1.76 -12.54
CA LEU A 69 -5.29 -2.40 -11.72
C LEU A 69 -4.15 -2.92 -12.61
N PRO A 70 -2.91 -2.99 -12.08
CA PRO A 70 -1.83 -3.67 -12.78
C PRO A 70 -2.17 -5.16 -12.97
N LYS A 71 -1.53 -5.79 -13.95
CA LYS A 71 -1.64 -7.24 -14.14
C LYS A 71 -1.10 -7.96 -12.91
N GLU A 72 -1.76 -9.05 -12.52
CA GLU A 72 -1.29 -9.93 -11.46
C GLU A 72 0.13 -10.44 -11.75
N ALA A 73 0.91 -10.62 -10.69
CA ALA A 73 2.25 -11.20 -10.79
C ALA A 73 2.13 -12.73 -10.78
N GLN A 74 2.83 -13.40 -11.70
CA GLN A 74 2.97 -14.85 -11.71
C GLN A 74 4.03 -15.26 -10.69
N LEU A 75 3.59 -15.81 -9.55
CA LEU A 75 4.43 -16.19 -8.42
C LEU A 75 4.57 -17.71 -8.25
N GLU A 76 4.10 -18.52 -9.21
CA GLU A 76 3.95 -19.98 -9.06
C GLU A 76 5.26 -20.76 -8.83
N ALA A 77 6.42 -20.11 -8.88
CA ALA A 77 7.73 -20.75 -8.77
C ALA A 77 8.52 -20.44 -7.47
N MET A 78 7.98 -19.69 -6.50
CA MET A 78 8.76 -19.22 -5.35
C MET A 78 8.23 -19.72 -4.02
N SER A 79 8.62 -20.95 -3.65
CA SER A 79 8.30 -21.54 -2.34
C SER A 79 9.42 -21.36 -1.30
N GLU A 80 10.61 -20.89 -1.69
CA GLU A 80 11.82 -21.01 -0.86
C GLU A 80 12.27 -19.71 -0.17
N ILE A 81 11.73 -18.54 -0.53
CA ILE A 81 12.05 -17.26 0.12
C ILE A 81 10.75 -16.63 0.60
N ALA A 82 10.52 -16.69 1.92
CA ALA A 82 9.34 -16.12 2.56
C ALA A 82 9.75 -15.37 3.84
N GLY A 83 8.95 -14.38 4.23
CA GLY A 83 9.09 -13.67 5.49
C GLY A 83 9.97 -12.41 5.44
N SER A 84 10.24 -11.87 6.62
CA SER A 84 10.82 -10.54 6.84
C SER A 84 12.20 -10.32 6.19
N GLU A 85 12.93 -11.40 5.87
CA GLU A 85 14.22 -11.33 5.17
C GLU A 85 14.09 -10.67 3.78
N LEU A 86 12.94 -10.86 3.11
CA LEU A 86 12.65 -10.18 1.84
C LEU A 86 12.60 -8.66 2.00
N LEU A 87 12.07 -8.18 3.13
CA LEU A 87 11.94 -6.75 3.41
C LEU A 87 13.28 -6.12 3.80
N ASP A 88 14.19 -6.88 4.40
CA ASP A 88 15.53 -6.40 4.73
C ASP A 88 16.42 -6.28 3.48
N GLY A 89 16.21 -7.14 2.48
CA GLY A 89 16.88 -7.06 1.19
C GLY A 89 16.45 -5.89 0.29
N MET A 90 15.41 -5.15 0.66
CA MET A 90 14.92 -3.99 -0.09
C MET A 90 15.57 -2.69 0.39
N GLU A 91 15.98 -1.82 -0.54
CA GLU A 91 16.54 -0.51 -0.23
C GLU A 91 15.49 0.47 0.31
N SER A 92 14.27 0.44 -0.23
CA SER A 92 13.24 1.42 0.13
C SER A 92 11.82 1.05 -0.31
N PHE A 93 10.84 1.79 0.22
CA PHE A 93 9.53 1.94 -0.39
C PHE A 93 9.56 3.07 -1.43
N SER A 94 8.64 3.01 -2.40
CA SER A 94 8.38 4.16 -3.26
C SER A 94 7.87 5.38 -2.47
N PRO A 95 8.09 6.62 -2.97
CA PRO A 95 7.63 7.83 -2.28
C PRO A 95 6.13 7.86 -1.98
N CYS A 96 5.30 7.21 -2.81
CA CYS A 96 3.85 7.14 -2.60
C CYS A 96 3.50 6.27 -1.38
N ILE A 97 4.17 5.12 -1.23
CA ILE A 97 3.97 4.24 -0.07
C ILE A 97 4.52 4.90 1.19
N ASP A 98 5.72 5.50 1.11
CA ASP A 98 6.31 6.24 2.23
C ASP A 98 5.39 7.38 2.69
N SER A 99 4.82 8.14 1.76
CA SER A 99 3.88 9.20 2.07
C SER A 99 2.60 8.66 2.71
N ALA A 100 2.06 7.54 2.23
CA ALA A 100 0.86 6.94 2.81
C ALA A 100 1.11 6.49 4.25
N LEU A 101 2.15 5.67 4.47
CA LEU A 101 2.51 5.22 5.82
C LEU A 101 2.77 6.41 6.76
N SER A 102 3.48 7.44 6.30
CA SER A 102 3.79 8.60 7.15
C SER A 102 2.54 9.41 7.55
N ASN A 103 1.51 9.49 6.68
CA ASN A 103 0.30 10.28 6.97
C ASN A 103 -0.76 9.50 7.75
N LEU A 104 -0.70 8.17 7.71
CA LEU A 104 -1.61 7.27 8.46
C LEU A 104 -1.09 6.99 9.88
N LEU A 105 0.14 7.39 10.19
CA LEU A 105 0.71 7.30 11.52
C LEU A 105 0.21 8.43 12.41
N HIS A 106 -0.65 8.07 13.36
CA HIS A 106 -1.08 9.00 14.39
C HIS A 106 -0.61 8.54 15.77
N PRO A 107 0.05 9.42 16.54
CA PRO A 107 0.25 9.21 17.97
C PRO A 107 -1.12 9.01 18.64
N GLY A 108 -1.37 7.81 19.17
CA GLY A 108 -2.62 7.47 19.84
C GLY A 108 -3.71 6.88 18.94
N ALA A 109 -3.42 6.52 17.68
CA ALA A 109 -4.36 5.72 16.87
C ALA A 109 -4.81 4.48 17.65
N GLU A 110 -6.12 4.25 17.78
CA GLU A 110 -6.64 3.09 18.52
C GLU A 110 -6.50 1.79 17.72
N ARG A 111 -6.62 1.89 16.39
CA ARG A 111 -6.58 0.79 15.41
C ARG A 111 -5.22 0.66 14.71
N SER A 112 -4.97 -0.54 14.20
CA SER A 112 -3.83 -0.81 13.31
C SER A 112 -4.08 -0.29 11.90
N ILE A 113 -3.00 0.14 11.23
CA ILE A 113 -3.02 0.50 9.81
C ILE A 113 -3.22 -0.76 8.98
N SER A 114 -4.27 -0.80 8.17
CA SER A 114 -4.59 -1.93 7.29
C SER A 114 -4.11 -1.74 5.85
N SER A 115 -4.26 -2.80 5.04
CA SER A 115 -3.97 -2.75 3.60
C SER A 115 -4.90 -1.82 2.82
N GLU A 116 -6.16 -1.76 3.23
CA GLU A 116 -7.17 -0.84 2.71
C GLU A 116 -6.80 0.61 2.99
N ASP A 117 -6.36 0.92 4.21
CA ASP A 117 -5.92 2.27 4.59
C ASP A 117 -4.82 2.75 3.63
N VAL A 118 -3.77 1.95 3.47
CA VAL A 118 -2.63 2.30 2.60
C VAL A 118 -3.04 2.40 1.13
N PHE A 119 -3.82 1.44 0.62
CA PHE A 119 -4.25 1.48 -0.78
C PHE A 119 -5.14 2.70 -1.08
N VAL A 120 -6.15 2.94 -0.25
CA VAL A 120 -7.10 4.04 -0.45
C VAL A 120 -6.38 5.37 -0.34
N ASP A 121 -5.49 5.52 0.63
CA ASP A 121 -4.66 6.70 0.79
C ASP A 121 -3.84 7.03 -0.47
N ILE A 122 -3.14 6.02 -1.01
CA ILE A 122 -2.40 6.14 -2.27
C ILE A 122 -3.35 6.48 -3.43
N ALA A 123 -4.49 5.81 -3.51
CA ALA A 123 -5.47 6.01 -4.58
C ALA A 123 -6.12 7.40 -4.54
N ARG A 124 -6.25 8.02 -3.36
CA ARG A 124 -6.76 9.38 -3.17
C ARG A 124 -5.72 10.45 -3.52
N TYR A 125 -4.48 10.29 -3.04
CA TYR A 125 -3.53 11.42 -2.96
C TYR A 125 -2.21 11.26 -3.73
N SER A 126 -1.86 10.06 -4.20
CA SER A 126 -0.55 9.85 -4.86
C SER A 126 -0.58 10.13 -6.37
N GLY A 127 0.59 10.45 -6.95
CA GLY A 127 0.77 10.70 -8.39
C GLY A 127 1.51 9.59 -9.15
N GLY A 128 1.75 8.43 -8.52
CA GLY A 128 2.55 7.34 -9.10
C GLY A 128 1.84 6.62 -10.27
N LYS A 129 2.57 5.72 -10.95
CA LYS A 129 2.07 4.96 -12.12
C LYS A 129 0.74 4.25 -11.86
N SER A 130 0.60 3.59 -10.71
CA SER A 130 -0.65 2.89 -10.35
C SER A 130 -1.82 3.89 -10.19
N THR A 131 -1.60 5.04 -9.57
CA THR A 131 -2.66 6.07 -9.46
C THR A 131 -2.97 6.69 -10.82
N MET A 132 -1.97 6.97 -11.66
CA MET A 132 -2.21 7.43 -13.03
C MET A 132 -3.02 6.40 -13.85
N LEU A 133 -2.81 5.10 -13.64
CA LEU A 133 -3.60 4.05 -14.27
C LEU A 133 -5.06 4.14 -13.83
N LEU A 134 -5.33 4.26 -12.52
CA LEU A 134 -6.68 4.52 -11.99
C LEU A 134 -7.31 5.75 -12.67
N ARG A 135 -6.59 6.88 -12.72
CA ARG A 135 -7.07 8.13 -13.33
C ARG A 135 -7.36 7.97 -14.82
N SER A 136 -6.53 7.23 -15.55
CA SER A 136 -6.74 6.96 -16.98
C SER A 136 -8.02 6.17 -17.27
N LYS A 137 -8.56 5.48 -16.24
CA LYS A 137 -9.81 4.73 -16.29
C LYS A 137 -10.99 5.48 -15.66
N GLY A 138 -10.84 6.78 -15.37
CA GLY A 138 -11.90 7.60 -14.78
C GLY A 138 -12.09 7.39 -13.28
N VAL A 139 -11.19 6.67 -12.61
CA VAL A 139 -11.23 6.49 -11.16
C VAL A 139 -10.54 7.69 -10.50
N THR A 140 -11.32 8.74 -10.23
CA THR A 140 -10.86 9.95 -9.52
C THR A 140 -10.78 9.73 -8.01
N LYS A 141 -10.27 10.72 -7.27
CA LYS A 141 -10.27 10.71 -5.80
C LYS A 141 -11.69 10.58 -5.26
N GLU A 142 -12.61 11.40 -5.77
CA GLU A 142 -14.02 11.45 -5.37
C GLU A 142 -14.71 10.11 -5.67
N LYS A 143 -14.33 9.46 -6.78
CA LYS A 143 -14.85 8.14 -7.11
C LYS A 143 -14.39 7.08 -6.11
N VAL A 144 -13.11 7.13 -5.69
CA VAL A 144 -12.59 6.23 -4.64
C VAL A 144 -13.32 6.47 -3.32
N GLU A 145 -13.51 7.73 -2.92
CA GLU A 145 -14.26 8.09 -1.70
C GLU A 145 -15.69 7.58 -1.73
N SER A 146 -16.40 7.76 -2.86
CA SER A 146 -17.75 7.22 -3.05
C SER A 146 -17.76 5.69 -2.94
N MET A 147 -16.81 4.97 -3.55
CA MET A 147 -16.76 3.51 -3.46
C MET A 147 -16.50 3.03 -2.02
N VAL A 148 -15.58 3.68 -1.30
CA VAL A 148 -15.28 3.38 0.11
C VAL A 148 -16.51 3.63 0.99
N SER A 149 -17.22 4.74 0.77
CA SER A 149 -18.46 5.07 1.48
C SER A 149 -19.56 4.04 1.20
N ASP A 150 -19.73 3.64 -0.06
CA ASP A 150 -20.73 2.62 -0.45
C ASP A 150 -20.45 1.25 0.17
N LEU A 151 -19.18 0.94 0.44
CA LEU A 151 -18.75 -0.28 1.10
C LEU A 151 -18.83 -0.19 2.63
N GLY A 152 -19.15 0.99 3.19
CA GLY A 152 -19.24 1.21 4.63
C GLY A 152 -17.91 1.03 5.35
N TRP A 153 -16.79 1.32 4.68
CA TRP A 153 -15.47 1.17 5.27
C TRP A 153 -15.14 2.37 6.16
N GLU A 154 -14.68 2.08 7.37
CA GLU A 154 -14.04 3.06 8.24
C GLU A 154 -12.55 3.01 7.96
N LEU A 155 -11.96 4.11 7.50
CA LEU A 155 -10.53 4.22 7.21
C LEU A 155 -9.83 5.10 8.24
N ILE A 156 -8.54 4.88 8.44
CA ILE A 156 -7.68 5.89 9.07
C ILE A 156 -7.60 7.04 8.08
N GLU A 157 -8.15 8.19 8.46
CA GLU A 157 -8.02 9.40 7.65
C GLU A 157 -6.65 10.01 7.89
N ARG A 158 -6.05 10.59 6.85
CA ARG A 158 -4.80 11.34 6.99
C ARG A 158 -4.98 12.41 8.06
N GLU A 159 -3.91 12.72 8.78
CA GLU A 159 -3.86 14.01 9.47
C GLU A 159 -3.88 15.06 8.37
N GLU A 160 -5.04 15.66 8.12
CA GLU A 160 -5.02 17.02 7.61
C GLU A 160 -4.16 17.74 8.64
N LEU A 161 -2.94 18.13 8.24
CA LEU A 161 -2.10 19.02 9.02
C LEU A 161 -3.05 20.06 9.57
N ARG A 162 -3.36 19.97 10.87
CA ARG A 162 -4.04 21.05 11.54
C ARG A 162 -3.09 22.20 11.30
N GLN A 163 -3.45 23.06 10.35
CA GLN A 163 -3.01 24.43 10.38
C GLN A 163 -3.65 24.99 11.65
N VAL A 164 -3.02 24.66 12.77
CA VAL A 164 -3.10 25.46 13.99
C VAL A 164 -2.36 26.73 13.62
N PHE A 165 -3.05 27.59 12.88
CA PHE A 165 -2.90 29.02 13.11
C PHE A 165 -3.53 29.28 14.47
N ASP A 166 -2.75 29.08 15.53
CA ASP A 166 -2.87 29.84 16.77
C ASP A 166 -1.71 30.85 16.81
#